data_AF-A0A433KW61-F1
#
_entry.id   AF-A0A433KW61-F1
#
_cell.length_a   1.000
_cell.length_b   1.000
_cell.length_c   1.000
_cell.angle_alpha   90.00
_cell.angle_beta   90.00
_cell.angle_gamma   90.00
#
_symmetry.space_group_name_H-M   'P 1'
#
loop_
_entity.id
_entity.type
_entity.pdbx_description
1 polymer ?
#
loop_
_entity_poly.entity_id
_entity_poly.type
_entity_poly.pdbx_seq_one_letter_code
_entity_poly.pdbx_strand_id
1 'polypeptide(L)'
;MIAQRNLTDLQNALQTSMERLSSGSRINSAKDDAAGQAIANRMTSQITGLSQAQRNANDGISISQTAEGALNQVNDNLQRVRELTVQSQNGTNSSEDLQSIQDEINRISEETDFNGTKVLQSNQNLGIQVGANDGEQIDVKLKEITTDTLGVEGFNVSALSGPITEITSTTGS
;
A
#
# COMPACT_ATOMS: atom_id res chain seq x y z
N MET A 1 -42.20 11.20 56.37
CA MET A 1 -41.35 11.83 55.33
C MET A 1 -39.99 11.13 55.10
N ILE A 2 -39.39 10.44 56.08
CA ILE A 2 -38.12 9.70 55.85
C ILE A 2 -38.34 8.44 54.99
N ALA A 3 -39.42 7.68 55.23
CA ALA A 3 -39.75 6.48 54.46
C ALA A 3 -40.00 6.76 52.96
N GLN A 4 -40.64 7.89 52.63
CA GLN A 4 -40.90 8.28 51.25
C GLN A 4 -39.61 8.68 50.51
N ARG A 5 -38.69 9.39 51.18
CA ARG A 5 -37.37 9.73 50.63
C ARG A 5 -36.53 8.49 50.34
N ASN A 6 -36.45 7.56 51.30
CA ASN A 6 -35.72 6.30 51.12
C ASN A 6 -36.30 5.46 49.96
N LEU A 7 -37.62 5.50 49.77
CA LEU A 7 -38.28 4.79 48.68
C LEU A 7 -37.95 5.41 47.32
N THR A 8 -37.89 6.74 47.23
CA THR A 8 -37.42 7.45 46.02
C THR A 8 -35.95 7.13 45.73
N ASP A 9 -35.08 7.08 46.74
CA ASP A 9 -33.66 6.75 46.56
C ASP A 9 -33.47 5.31 46.06
N LEU A 10 -34.23 4.35 46.60
CA LEU A 10 -34.24 2.95 46.14
C LEU A 10 -34.75 2.82 44.70
N GLN A 11 -35.80 3.58 44.34
CA GLN A 11 -36.36 3.57 42.99
C GLN A 11 -35.34 4.11 41.97
N ASN A 12 -34.62 5.18 42.31
CA ASN A 12 -33.55 5.74 41.49
C ASN A 12 -32.38 4.75 41.32
N ALA A 13 -31.92 4.11 42.41
CA ALA A 13 -30.84 3.12 42.35
C ALA A 13 -31.20 1.88 41.52
N LEU A 14 -32.46 1.42 41.62
CA LEU A 14 -32.99 0.33 40.80
C LEU A 14 -33.01 0.71 39.32
N GLN A 15 -33.46 1.93 39.00
CA GLN A 15 -33.51 2.42 37.62
C GLN A 15 -32.12 2.50 36.99
N THR A 16 -31.11 3.03 37.69
CA THR A 16 -29.71 3.04 37.21
C THR A 16 -29.18 1.62 37.01
N SER A 17 -29.50 0.69 37.91
CA SER A 17 -29.05 -0.71 37.79
C SER A 17 -29.67 -1.42 36.59
N MET A 18 -30.95 -1.17 36.32
CA MET A 18 -31.64 -1.68 35.12
C MET A 18 -31.08 -1.07 33.84
N GLU A 19 -30.75 0.21 33.84
CA GLU A 19 -30.14 0.89 32.70
C GLU A 19 -28.73 0.33 32.39
N ARG A 20 -27.91 0.11 33.42
CA ARG A 20 -26.60 -0.55 33.30
C ARG A 20 -26.71 -1.99 32.83
N LEU A 21 -27.71 -2.74 33.31
CA LEU A 21 -27.97 -4.10 32.87
C LEU A 21 -28.42 -4.15 31.40
N SER A 22 -29.32 -3.26 31.00
CA SER A 22 -29.86 -3.21 29.63
C SER A 22 -28.82 -2.75 28.60
N SER A 23 -27.91 -1.86 28.99
CA SER A 23 -26.83 -1.37 28.13
C SER A 23 -25.57 -2.24 28.19
N GLY A 24 -25.41 -3.05 29.24
CA GLY A 24 -24.17 -3.76 29.55
C GLY A 24 -22.99 -2.85 29.93
N SER A 25 -23.18 -1.52 29.97
CA SER A 25 -22.14 -0.55 30.29
C SER A 25 -22.26 -0.07 31.73
N ARG A 26 -21.13 0.01 32.44
CA ARG A 26 -21.07 0.55 33.80
C ARG A 26 -21.21 2.08 33.80
N ILE A 27 -20.81 2.75 32.72
CA ILE A 27 -20.84 4.21 32.56
C ILE A 27 -21.86 4.53 31.48
N ASN A 28 -23.04 5.01 31.89
CA ASN A 28 -24.14 5.36 30.97
C ASN A 28 -24.36 6.87 30.81
N SER A 29 -23.80 7.70 31.70
CA SER A 29 -24.00 9.15 31.67
C SER A 29 -22.73 9.91 32.01
N ALA A 30 -22.44 10.96 31.23
CA ALA A 30 -21.40 11.96 31.49
C ALA A 30 -21.50 12.59 32.88
N LYS A 31 -22.72 12.59 33.43
CA LYS A 31 -23.05 13.22 34.71
C LYS A 31 -22.49 12.45 35.90
N ASP A 32 -22.34 11.13 35.81
CA ASP A 32 -21.85 10.28 36.90
C ASP A 32 -20.32 10.13 36.90
N ASP A 33 -19.68 10.10 35.72
CA ASP A 33 -18.22 10.02 35.59
C ASP A 33 -17.74 10.60 34.24
N ALA A 34 -17.63 11.93 34.18
CA ALA A 34 -17.19 12.64 32.97
C ALA A 34 -15.77 12.23 32.52
N ALA A 35 -14.89 11.92 33.46
CA ALA A 35 -13.52 11.49 33.18
C ALA A 35 -13.50 10.06 32.62
N GLY A 36 -14.25 9.14 33.22
CA GLY A 36 -14.40 7.77 32.75
C GLY A 36 -15.05 7.70 31.36
N GLN A 37 -16.07 8.52 31.10
CA GLN A 37 -16.67 8.60 29.75
C GLN A 37 -15.71 9.22 28.72
N ALA A 38 -14.93 10.24 29.08
CA ALA A 38 -13.93 10.82 28.18
C ALA A 38 -12.85 9.79 27.79
N ILE A 39 -12.38 8.98 28.75
CA ILE A 39 -11.44 7.89 28.50
C ILE A 39 -12.07 6.82 27.61
N ALA A 40 -13.31 6.41 27.91
CA ALA A 40 -14.04 5.42 27.12
C ALA A 40 -14.22 5.89 25.67
N ASN A 41 -14.64 7.14 25.43
CA ASN A 41 -14.78 7.72 24.10
C ASN A 41 -13.44 7.77 23.34
N ARG A 42 -12.35 8.11 24.05
CA ARG A 42 -11.00 8.08 23.45
C ARG A 42 -10.59 6.65 23.08
N MET A 43 -10.84 5.67 23.95
CA MET A 43 -10.56 4.27 23.67
C MET A 43 -11.40 3.75 22.50
N THR A 44 -12.69 4.07 22.43
CA THR A 44 -13.56 3.73 21.29
C THR A 44 -13.02 4.34 20.00
N SER A 45 -12.61 5.61 20.02
CA SER A 45 -12.02 6.28 18.85
C SER A 45 -10.70 5.64 18.42
N GLN A 46 -9.87 5.21 19.37
CA GLN A 46 -8.64 4.46 19.08
C GLN A 46 -8.96 3.07 18.50
N ILE A 47 -9.96 2.36 19.01
CA ILE A 47 -10.37 1.05 18.50
C ILE A 47 -10.89 1.17 17.06
N THR A 48 -11.74 2.16 16.77
CA THR A 48 -12.25 2.38 15.41
C THR A 48 -11.12 2.81 14.47
N GLY A 49 -10.20 3.67 14.93
CA GLY A 49 -8.99 4.04 14.21
C GLY A 49 -8.11 2.84 13.88
N LEU A 50 -7.81 2.00 14.87
CA LEU A 50 -7.03 0.77 14.69
C LEU A 50 -7.71 -0.24 13.76
N SER A 51 -9.04 -0.37 13.83
CA SER A 51 -9.80 -1.24 12.91
C SER A 51 -9.69 -0.77 11.46
N GLN A 52 -9.73 0.55 11.22
CA GLN A 52 -9.49 1.11 9.89
C GLN A 52 -8.03 0.92 9.46
N ALA A 53 -7.09 1.17 10.36
CA ALA A 53 -5.67 0.96 10.11
C ALA A 53 -5.35 -0.49 9.71
N GLN A 54 -6.00 -1.49 10.31
CA GLN A 54 -5.88 -2.89 9.91
C GLN A 54 -6.35 -3.12 8.47
N ARG A 55 -7.45 -2.50 8.06
CA ARG A 55 -7.93 -2.57 6.66
C ARG A 55 -6.93 -1.91 5.71
N ASN A 56 -6.49 -0.70 6.02
CA ASN A 56 -5.49 0.01 5.23
C ASN A 56 -4.17 -0.78 5.09
N ALA A 57 -3.71 -1.42 6.18
CA ALA A 57 -2.53 -2.26 6.16
C ALA A 57 -2.70 -3.49 5.25
N ASN A 58 -3.87 -4.14 5.27
CA ASN A 58 -4.18 -5.23 4.35
C ASN A 58 -4.20 -4.75 2.89
N ASP A 59 -4.77 -3.58 2.61
CA ASP A 59 -4.74 -3.00 1.26
C ASP A 59 -3.30 -2.72 0.82
N GLY A 60 -2.44 -2.23 1.72
CA GLY A 60 -1.01 -2.07 1.47
C GLY A 60 -0.28 -3.35 1.14
N ILE A 61 -0.61 -4.44 1.84
CA ILE A 61 -0.08 -5.77 1.56
C ILE A 61 -0.54 -6.21 0.17
N SER A 62 -1.82 -6.05 -0.16
CA SER A 62 -2.34 -6.43 -1.48
C SER A 62 -1.70 -5.64 -2.61
N ILE A 63 -1.51 -4.32 -2.46
CA ILE A 63 -0.77 -3.49 -3.42
C ILE A 63 0.64 -4.03 -3.62
N SER A 64 1.34 -4.30 -2.52
CA SER A 64 2.72 -4.80 -2.57
C SER A 64 2.80 -6.16 -3.26
N GLN A 65 1.85 -7.06 -3.00
CA GLN A 65 1.78 -8.38 -3.65
C GLN A 65 1.47 -8.28 -5.15
N THR A 66 0.54 -7.40 -5.55
CA THR A 66 0.25 -7.15 -6.96
C THR A 66 1.47 -6.58 -7.68
N ALA A 67 2.15 -5.61 -7.07
CA ALA A 67 3.38 -5.05 -7.62
C ALA A 67 4.49 -6.11 -7.69
N GLU A 68 4.67 -6.93 -6.66
CA GLU A 68 5.67 -8.02 -6.64
C GLU A 68 5.39 -9.07 -7.72
N GLY A 69 4.14 -9.48 -7.91
CA GLY A 69 3.74 -10.42 -8.97
C GLY A 69 4.08 -9.89 -10.36
N ALA A 70 3.78 -8.62 -10.64
CA ALA A 70 4.12 -7.98 -11.89
C ALA A 70 5.64 -7.81 -12.08
N LEU A 71 6.37 -7.44 -11.01
CA LEU A 71 7.83 -7.35 -11.04
C LEU A 71 8.50 -8.69 -11.32
N ASN A 72 7.95 -9.81 -10.84
CA ASN A 72 8.46 -11.14 -11.16
C ASN A 72 8.33 -11.44 -12.66
N GLN A 73 7.20 -11.10 -13.30
CA GLN A 73 7.04 -11.25 -14.74
C GLN A 73 8.01 -10.36 -15.52
N VAL A 74 8.21 -9.11 -15.09
CA VAL A 74 9.22 -8.22 -15.67
C VAL A 74 10.62 -8.81 -15.51
N ASN A 75 10.94 -9.43 -14.36
CA ASN A 75 12.23 -10.07 -14.14
C ASN A 75 12.48 -11.23 -15.10
N ASP A 76 11.49 -12.11 -15.28
CA ASP A 76 11.57 -13.24 -16.22
C ASP A 76 11.78 -12.74 -17.67
N ASN A 77 11.05 -11.69 -18.07
CA ASN A 77 11.23 -11.04 -19.35
C ASN A 77 12.64 -10.44 -19.52
N LEU A 78 13.20 -9.81 -18.48
CA LEU A 78 14.58 -9.28 -18.52
C LEU A 78 15.63 -10.38 -18.63
N GLN A 79 15.40 -11.54 -18.00
CA GLN A 79 16.27 -12.70 -18.19
C GLN A 79 16.21 -13.18 -19.64
N ARG A 80 15.01 -13.21 -20.24
CA ARG A 80 14.83 -13.56 -21.65
C ARG A 80 15.49 -12.56 -22.61
N VAL A 81 15.39 -11.26 -22.32
CA VAL A 81 16.13 -10.21 -23.04
C VAL A 81 17.64 -10.48 -23.01
N ARG A 82 18.19 -10.86 -21.85
CA ARG A 82 19.62 -11.20 -21.73
C ARG A 82 20.00 -12.41 -22.57
N GLU A 83 19.19 -13.47 -22.58
CA GLU A 83 19.42 -14.65 -23.42
C GLU A 83 19.42 -14.31 -24.92
N LEU A 84 18.40 -13.58 -25.37
CA LEU A 84 18.28 -13.15 -26.76
C LEU A 84 19.40 -12.19 -27.17
N THR A 85 19.87 -11.35 -26.25
CA THR A 85 21.03 -10.48 -26.50
C THR A 85 22.28 -11.30 -26.81
N VAL A 86 22.55 -12.38 -26.07
CA VAL A 86 23.70 -13.27 -26.36
C VAL A 86 23.50 -14.02 -27.68
N GLN A 87 22.28 -14.43 -28.01
CA GLN A 87 21.96 -15.08 -29.28
C GLN A 87 22.11 -14.12 -30.47
N SER A 88 21.75 -12.85 -30.30
CA SER A 88 21.85 -11.80 -31.31
C SER A 88 23.29 -11.49 -31.70
N GLN A 89 24.23 -11.54 -30.74
CA GLN A 89 25.66 -11.39 -30.99
C GLN A 89 26.23 -12.50 -31.89
N ASN A 90 25.58 -13.68 -31.90
CA ASN A 90 25.97 -14.79 -32.78
C ASN A 90 25.31 -14.73 -34.18
N GLY A 91 24.61 -13.63 -34.51
CA GLY A 91 24.22 -13.29 -35.89
C GLY A 91 22.89 -13.84 -36.37
N THR A 92 22.11 -14.49 -35.51
CA THR A 92 20.78 -15.03 -35.83
C THR A 92 19.67 -14.15 -35.24
N ASN A 93 18.92 -13.49 -36.12
CA ASN A 93 17.70 -12.68 -35.91
C ASN A 93 17.02 -12.80 -34.53
N SER A 94 17.20 -11.77 -33.71
CA SER A 94 16.58 -11.66 -32.37
C SER A 94 16.04 -10.26 -32.08
N SER A 95 16.08 -9.35 -33.07
CA SER A 95 15.58 -7.97 -32.88
C SER A 95 14.05 -7.93 -32.73
N GLU A 96 13.32 -8.75 -33.50
CA GLU A 96 11.84 -8.85 -33.40
C GLU A 96 11.40 -9.48 -32.07
N ASP A 97 12.12 -10.50 -31.59
CA ASP A 97 11.86 -11.14 -30.29
C ASP A 97 12.15 -10.18 -29.12
N LEU A 98 13.27 -9.43 -29.20
CA LEU A 98 13.61 -8.41 -28.21
C LEU A 98 12.55 -7.30 -28.16
N GLN A 99 12.10 -6.83 -29.32
CA GLN A 99 11.05 -5.82 -29.40
C GLN A 99 9.72 -6.32 -28.82
N SER A 100 9.35 -7.58 -29.10
CA SER A 100 8.12 -8.17 -28.55
C SER A 100 8.15 -8.25 -27.02
N ILE A 101 9.30 -8.56 -26.42
CA ILE A 101 9.44 -8.63 -24.95
C ILE A 101 9.52 -7.22 -24.34
N GLN A 102 10.10 -6.25 -25.06
CA GLN A 102 10.10 -4.85 -24.66
C GLN A 102 8.67 -4.30 -24.58
N ASP A 103 7.85 -4.58 -25.60
CA ASP A 103 6.43 -4.23 -25.62
C ASP A 103 5.66 -4.94 -24.50
N GLU A 104 6.00 -6.20 -24.20
CA GLU A 104 5.44 -6.95 -23.07
C GLU A 104 5.74 -6.28 -21.71
N ILE A 105 6.98 -5.85 -21.47
CA ILE A 105 7.37 -5.16 -20.23
C ILE A 105 6.60 -3.84 -20.07
N ASN A 106 6.48 -3.07 -21.15
CA ASN A 106 5.69 -1.84 -21.14
C ASN A 106 4.22 -2.14 -20.86
N ARG A 107 3.65 -3.16 -21.50
CA ARG A 107 2.25 -3.57 -21.28
C ARG A 107 1.99 -4.01 -19.84
N ILE A 108 2.86 -4.85 -19.24
CA ILE A 108 2.71 -5.27 -17.84
C ILE A 108 2.67 -4.03 -16.93
N SER A 109 3.53 -3.05 -17.21
CA SER A 109 3.65 -1.86 -16.38
C SER A 109 2.46 -0.92 -16.53
N GLU A 110 1.85 -0.86 -17.72
CA GLU A 110 0.61 -0.14 -18.00
C GLU A 110 -0.65 -0.85 -17.48
N GLU A 111 -0.71 -2.18 -17.55
CA GLU A 111 -1.88 -2.98 -17.18
C GLU A 111 -1.94 -3.26 -15.67
N THR A 112 -0.80 -3.28 -14.97
CA THR A 112 -0.77 -3.57 -13.52
C THR A 112 -1.40 -2.43 -12.72
N ASP A 113 -2.59 -2.71 -12.20
CA ASP A 113 -3.42 -1.78 -11.44
C ASP A 113 -3.88 -2.41 -10.13
N PHE A 114 -3.93 -1.60 -9.08
CA PHE A 114 -4.64 -1.95 -7.85
C PHE A 114 -5.62 -0.84 -7.50
N ASN A 115 -6.91 -1.16 -7.50
CA ASN A 115 -8.00 -0.26 -7.12
C ASN A 115 -7.94 1.11 -7.84
N GLY A 116 -7.58 1.11 -9.12
CA GLY A 116 -7.43 2.31 -9.96
C GLY A 116 -6.08 3.02 -9.85
N THR A 117 -5.15 2.50 -9.04
CA THR A 117 -3.79 3.02 -8.92
C THR A 117 -2.82 2.16 -9.73
N LYS A 118 -2.15 2.80 -10.70
CA LYS A 118 -1.09 2.17 -11.51
C LYS A 118 0.18 2.03 -10.69
N VAL A 119 0.51 0.80 -10.30
CA VAL A 119 1.58 0.55 -9.31
C VAL A 119 2.99 0.56 -9.89
N LEU A 120 3.14 0.42 -11.20
CA LEU A 120 4.45 0.35 -11.90
C LEU A 120 4.66 1.46 -12.94
N GLN A 121 3.65 2.29 -13.23
CA GLN A 121 3.73 3.28 -14.31
C GLN A 121 4.37 4.61 -13.89
N SER A 122 4.47 4.91 -12.59
CA SER A 122 5.05 6.17 -12.13
C SER A 122 5.69 6.04 -10.77
N ASN A 123 6.69 6.88 -10.49
CA ASN A 123 7.28 6.99 -9.17
C ASN A 123 6.27 7.63 -8.21
N GLN A 124 5.77 6.86 -7.25
CA GLN A 124 4.81 7.35 -6.26
C GLN A 124 5.19 6.87 -4.86
N ASN A 125 4.93 7.72 -3.87
CA ASN A 125 5.05 7.34 -2.47
C ASN A 125 3.64 7.22 -1.89
N LEU A 126 3.24 6.00 -1.57
CA LEU A 126 1.95 5.72 -0.96
C LEU A 126 2.14 5.60 0.56
N GLY A 127 1.70 6.62 1.29
CA GLY A 127 1.68 6.61 2.75
C GLY A 127 0.46 5.84 3.25
N ILE A 128 0.68 4.68 3.87
CA ILE A 128 -0.38 3.83 4.40
C ILE A 128 -0.52 4.07 5.89
N GLN A 129 -1.65 4.65 6.29
CA GLN A 129 -1.98 4.90 7.69
C GLN A 129 -2.30 3.59 8.41
N VAL A 130 -1.37 3.13 9.25
CA VAL A 130 -1.43 1.86 10.00
C VAL A 130 -1.63 2.05 11.51
N GLY A 131 -1.86 3.29 11.95
CA GLY A 131 -2.15 3.60 13.34
C GLY A 131 -3.38 4.49 13.51
N ALA A 132 -3.78 4.67 14.77
CA ALA A 132 -4.95 5.48 15.14
C ALA A 132 -4.65 6.96 15.30
N ASN A 133 -3.36 7.34 15.33
CA ASN A 133 -2.92 8.73 15.44
C ASN A 133 -2.29 9.21 14.13
N ASP A 134 -2.38 10.52 13.87
CA ASP A 134 -1.77 11.13 12.70
C ASP A 134 -0.25 10.91 12.66
N GLY A 135 0.27 10.55 11.49
CA GLY A 135 1.71 10.30 11.26
C GLY A 135 2.17 8.87 11.50
N GLU A 136 1.30 7.98 11.98
CA GLU A 136 1.57 6.54 12.07
C GLU A 136 1.40 5.86 10.69
N GLN A 137 2.29 6.20 9.75
CA GLN A 137 2.24 5.74 8.36
C GLN A 137 3.43 4.85 7.99
N ILE A 138 3.17 3.88 7.11
CA ILE A 138 4.20 3.12 6.40
C ILE A 138 4.22 3.60 4.95
N ASP A 139 5.37 4.11 4.52
CA ASP A 139 5.58 4.55 3.15
C ASP A 139 5.94 3.38 2.23
N VAL A 140 5.11 3.16 1.23
CA VAL A 140 5.40 2.24 0.11
C VAL A 140 5.88 3.07 -1.08
N LYS A 141 7.14 2.88 -1.46
CA LYS A 141 7.74 3.55 -2.61
C LYS A 141 7.54 2.71 -3.85
N LEU A 142 6.58 3.11 -4.67
CA LEU A 142 6.35 2.59 -6.00
C LEU A 142 7.31 3.30 -6.94
N LYS A 143 7.99 2.52 -7.79
CA LYS A 143 8.87 3.04 -8.81
C LYS A 143 8.28 2.80 -10.18
N GLU A 144 8.57 3.72 -11.08
CA GLU A 144 8.29 3.53 -12.49
C GLU A 144 9.21 2.45 -13.04
N ILE A 145 8.60 1.42 -13.61
CA ILE A 145 9.27 0.31 -14.26
C ILE A 145 8.79 0.33 -15.70
N THR A 146 9.51 1.02 -16.56
CA THR A 146 9.28 1.06 -17.99
C THR A 146 10.57 0.66 -18.68
N THR A 147 10.49 0.43 -19.98
CA THR A 147 11.68 0.09 -20.75
C THR A 147 12.74 1.20 -20.74
N ASP A 148 12.32 2.44 -20.57
CA ASP A 148 13.15 3.63 -20.38
C ASP A 148 13.85 3.59 -19.00
N THR A 149 13.11 3.39 -17.91
CA THR A 149 13.68 3.41 -16.55
C THR A 149 14.56 2.19 -16.27
N LEU A 150 14.29 1.08 -16.93
CA LEU A 150 15.11 -0.13 -16.91
C LEU A 150 16.34 -0.05 -17.84
N GLY A 151 16.41 0.98 -18.69
CA GLY A 151 17.53 1.19 -19.61
C GLY A 151 17.60 0.15 -20.74
N VAL A 152 16.47 -0.49 -21.07
CA VAL A 152 16.39 -1.50 -22.12
C VAL A 152 15.97 -0.92 -23.47
N GLU A 153 15.44 0.30 -23.57
CA GLU A 153 15.12 0.94 -24.86
C GLU A 153 16.36 1.11 -25.77
N GLY A 154 17.52 1.37 -25.18
CA GLY A 154 18.79 1.52 -25.89
C GLY A 154 19.47 0.19 -26.25
N PHE A 155 18.94 -0.95 -25.82
CA PHE A 155 19.45 -2.28 -26.13
C PHE A 155 19.04 -2.72 -27.55
N ASN A 156 19.29 -1.85 -28.53
CA ASN A 156 19.09 -2.16 -29.93
C ASN A 156 20.38 -2.76 -30.48
N VAL A 157 20.42 -4.08 -30.66
CA VAL A 157 21.57 -4.78 -31.27
C VAL A 157 21.84 -4.37 -32.71
N SER A 158 20.90 -3.68 -33.38
CA SER A 158 21.18 -3.03 -34.66
C SER A 158 22.24 -1.92 -34.55
N ALA A 159 22.35 -1.26 -33.38
CA ALA A 159 23.36 -0.24 -33.12
C ALA A 159 24.76 -0.80 -32.85
N LEU A 160 24.88 -2.10 -32.51
CA LEU A 160 26.19 -2.78 -32.40
C LEU A 160 26.81 -3.13 -33.76
N SER A 161 26.08 -2.92 -34.86
CA SER A 161 26.64 -2.98 -36.21
C SER A 161 27.36 -1.67 -36.62
N GLY A 162 27.40 -0.65 -35.75
CA GLY A 162 28.21 0.55 -35.89
C GLY A 162 29.43 0.52 -34.95
N PRO A 163 30.55 1.20 -35.29
CA PRO A 163 31.74 1.21 -34.44
C PRO A 163 31.39 1.74 -33.04
N ILE A 164 31.89 1.02 -32.03
CA ILE A 164 31.76 1.31 -30.61
C ILE A 164 32.17 2.76 -30.37
N THR A 165 31.19 3.66 -30.17
CA THR A 165 31.50 5.03 -29.76
C THR A 165 31.63 5.01 -28.24
N GLU A 166 32.85 5.26 -27.78
CA GLU A 166 33.25 5.36 -26.39
C GLU A 166 32.19 6.01 -25.49
N ILE A 167 31.85 5.32 -24.40
CA ILE A 167 31.10 5.90 -23.29
C ILE A 167 31.99 7.00 -22.69
N THR A 168 31.72 8.25 -23.05
CA THR A 168 32.38 9.39 -22.38
C THR A 168 31.83 9.47 -20.97
N SER A 169 32.70 9.19 -19.99
CA SER A 169 32.39 9.31 -18.56
C SER A 169 31.95 10.73 -18.21
N THR A 170 30.67 10.89 -17.87
CA THR A 170 30.18 12.11 -17.21
C THR A 170 30.72 12.11 -15.78
N THR A 171 31.86 12.78 -15.63
CA THR A 171 32.42 13.17 -14.33
C THR A 171 31.47 14.11 -13.64
N GLY A 172 31.30 13.90 -12.33
CA GLY A 172 30.38 14.65 -11.50
C GLY A 172 30.70 16.14 -11.38
N SER A 173 29.65 16.89 -11.06
CA SER A 173 29.68 18.14 -10.30
C SER A 173 28.35 18.25 -9.57
#